data_AF-A0A957M4U4-F1
#
_entry.id   AF-A0A957M4U4-F1
#
_cell.length_a   1.000
_cell.length_b   1.000
_cell.length_c   1.000
_cell.angle_alpha   90.00
_cell.angle_beta   90.00
_cell.angle_gamma   90.00
#
_symmetry.space_group_name_H-M   'P 1'
#
loop_
_entity.id
_entity.type
_entity.pdbx_description
1 polymer ?
#
loop_
_entity_poly.entity_id
_entity_poly.type
_entity_poly.pdbx_seq_one_letter_code
_entity_poly.pdbx_strand_id
1 'polypeptide(L)'
;MDALFQIGVAITSESTVEQVLQSILDECRRVLPVDTLYVALYDEESDSYEIPIFYDVGQYRSIERRECKAVRSLTCEVIAQRSALYIPDTHDLGAMSSHIAVYVAQAPTRTYLGVPMIFRERVIGVLSIQSLQVDAYDPSVLQLLQTVAMQAAVAVENARLYEAAQREIAERKQVEEELRVMATKYAALFNTAPVGISITDNAGRIVESNREAEHMLGITQEEQLERTYDGPEWQIVRPDGTPMPANEYASVRAFQEQRRVDNIEMGIVHSDGSISWISVNAVPIPLDGYGVAIAYTDITERKHAEDALRHSEQRYRMLADNVHDAVWARDLEGNL
;
A
#
# COMPACT_ATOMS: atom_id res chain seq x y z
N MET A 1 -20.23 -42.79 -0.75
CA MET A 1 -20.55 -41.57 -1.51
C MET A 1 -20.44 -40.31 -0.65
N ASP A 2 -20.66 -40.38 0.67
CA ASP A 2 -20.63 -39.20 1.55
C ASP A 2 -19.25 -38.55 1.74
N ALA A 3 -18.16 -39.33 1.74
CA ALA A 3 -16.80 -38.80 1.90
C ALA A 3 -16.33 -37.88 0.75
N LEU A 4 -16.58 -38.30 -0.50
CA LEU A 4 -16.31 -37.48 -1.69
C LEU A 4 -17.21 -36.24 -1.73
N PHE A 5 -18.40 -36.30 -1.14
CA PHE A 5 -19.31 -35.17 -1.03
C PHE A 5 -18.85 -34.16 0.02
N GLN A 6 -18.38 -34.60 1.19
CA GLN A 6 -17.86 -33.71 2.24
C GLN A 6 -16.53 -33.04 1.85
N ILE A 7 -15.64 -33.76 1.15
CA ILE A 7 -14.45 -33.15 0.53
C ILE A 7 -14.87 -32.16 -0.56
N GLY A 8 -15.90 -32.49 -1.33
CA GLY A 8 -16.55 -31.56 -2.28
C GLY A 8 -17.15 -30.31 -1.62
N VAL A 9 -17.67 -30.40 -0.40
CA VAL A 9 -18.18 -29.25 0.36
C VAL A 9 -17.03 -28.38 0.86
N ALA A 10 -15.90 -28.97 1.26
CA ALA A 10 -14.69 -28.22 1.61
C ALA A 10 -14.16 -27.38 0.43
N ILE A 11 -14.31 -27.87 -0.81
CA ILE A 11 -13.99 -27.13 -2.06
C ILE A 11 -14.85 -25.85 -2.21
N THR A 12 -16.05 -25.80 -1.63
CA THR A 12 -16.99 -24.67 -1.71
C THR A 12 -17.02 -23.76 -0.48
N SER A 13 -16.33 -24.13 0.59
CA SER A 13 -16.32 -23.38 1.86
C SER A 13 -15.17 -22.39 1.94
N GLU A 14 -15.38 -21.24 2.61
CA GLU A 14 -14.38 -20.24 2.97
C GLU A 14 -13.42 -20.78 4.04
N SER A 15 -12.73 -21.87 3.72
CA SER A 15 -11.86 -22.59 4.65
C SER A 15 -10.39 -22.25 4.41
N THR A 16 -9.65 -22.10 5.50
CA THR A 16 -8.18 -22.01 5.49
C THR A 16 -7.55 -23.32 5.01
N VAL A 17 -6.30 -23.28 4.56
CA VAL A 17 -5.56 -24.48 4.16
C VAL A 17 -5.55 -25.52 5.29
N GLU A 18 -5.31 -25.10 6.53
CA GLU A 18 -5.30 -25.97 7.70
C GLU A 18 -6.63 -26.67 7.93
N GLN A 19 -7.76 -25.95 7.79
CA GLN A 19 -9.10 -26.51 7.94
C GLN A 19 -9.44 -27.53 6.85
N VAL A 20 -9.00 -27.26 5.61
CA VAL A 20 -9.13 -28.20 4.50
C VAL A 20 -8.32 -29.46 4.77
N LEU A 21 -7.05 -29.32 5.18
CA LEU A 21 -6.18 -30.44 5.51
C LEU A 21 -6.73 -31.33 6.64
N GLN A 22 -7.21 -30.71 7.71
CA GLN A 22 -7.84 -31.41 8.83
C GLN A 22 -9.06 -32.22 8.36
N SER A 23 -9.91 -31.60 7.53
CA SER A 23 -11.12 -32.23 7.01
C SER A 23 -10.82 -33.42 6.10
N ILE A 24 -9.82 -33.29 5.20
CA ILE A 24 -9.33 -34.41 4.36
C ILE A 24 -8.87 -35.56 5.24
N LEU A 25 -8.08 -35.26 6.28
CA LEU A 25 -7.49 -36.26 7.15
C LEU A 25 -8.57 -37.01 7.96
N ASP A 26 -9.52 -36.28 8.54
CA ASP A 26 -10.61 -36.85 9.33
C ASP A 26 -11.60 -37.68 8.49
N GLU A 27 -11.80 -37.33 7.22
CA GLU A 27 -12.62 -38.11 6.31
C GLU A 27 -11.91 -39.38 5.84
N CYS A 28 -10.62 -39.28 5.47
CA CYS A 28 -9.79 -40.44 5.15
C CYS A 28 -9.75 -41.46 6.30
N ARG A 29 -9.59 -41.00 7.55
CA ARG A 29 -9.60 -41.88 8.73
C ARG A 29 -10.92 -42.60 8.97
N ARG A 30 -12.05 -42.02 8.53
CA ARG A 30 -13.37 -42.64 8.68
C ARG A 30 -13.62 -43.76 7.67
N VAL A 31 -13.02 -43.66 6.49
CA VAL A 31 -13.29 -44.58 5.37
C VAL A 31 -12.18 -45.61 5.18
N LEU A 32 -10.94 -45.27 5.55
CA LEU A 32 -9.77 -46.12 5.31
C LEU A 32 -9.26 -46.74 6.62
N PRO A 33 -8.87 -48.03 6.62
CA PRO A 33 -8.22 -48.67 7.75
C PRO A 33 -6.75 -48.21 7.82
N VAL A 34 -6.47 -47.15 8.59
CA VAL A 34 -5.13 -46.52 8.64
C VAL A 34 -4.60 -46.42 10.07
N ASP A 35 -3.36 -46.87 10.26
CA ASP A 35 -2.62 -46.68 11.52
C ASP A 35 -1.97 -45.29 11.54
N THR A 36 -1.55 -44.82 10.35
CA THR A 36 -0.92 -43.52 10.14
C THR A 36 -1.38 -42.92 8.82
N LEU A 37 -1.57 -41.60 8.83
CA LEU A 37 -1.99 -40.82 7.69
C LEU A 37 -1.39 -39.43 7.77
N TYR A 38 -0.92 -38.89 6.66
CA TYR A 38 -0.48 -37.49 6.62
C TYR A 38 -0.75 -36.85 5.27
N VAL A 39 -0.76 -35.51 5.29
CA VAL A 39 -0.74 -34.69 4.09
C VAL A 39 0.54 -33.87 4.07
N ALA A 40 1.37 -34.10 3.06
CA ALA A 40 2.52 -33.25 2.77
C ALA A 40 2.13 -32.16 1.78
N LEU A 41 2.55 -30.93 2.02
CA LEU A 41 2.46 -29.83 1.07
C LEU A 41 3.84 -29.62 0.44
N TYR A 42 3.89 -29.58 -0.89
CA TYR A 42 5.13 -29.37 -1.64
C TYR A 42 5.14 -27.97 -2.25
N ASP A 43 6.31 -27.34 -2.18
CA ASP A 43 6.64 -26.08 -2.82
C ASP A 43 7.71 -26.34 -3.88
N GLU A 44 7.32 -26.13 -5.14
CA GLU A 44 8.14 -26.39 -6.31
C GLU A 44 9.29 -25.38 -6.47
N GLU A 45 9.14 -24.14 -6.01
CA GLU A 45 10.17 -23.11 -6.15
C GLU A 45 11.38 -23.39 -5.26
N SER A 46 11.10 -23.83 -4.04
CA SER A 46 12.13 -24.16 -3.04
C SER A 46 12.52 -25.63 -3.04
N ASP A 47 11.84 -26.48 -3.83
CA ASP A 47 12.05 -27.94 -3.89
C ASP A 47 12.01 -28.59 -2.48
N SER A 48 10.98 -28.22 -1.72
CA SER A 48 10.82 -28.64 -0.35
C SER A 48 9.37 -28.95 -0.02
N TYR A 49 9.17 -29.82 0.95
CA TYR A 49 7.85 -30.15 1.46
C TYR A 49 7.81 -29.99 2.98
N GLU A 50 6.61 -29.73 3.48
CA GLU A 50 6.30 -29.79 4.91
C GLU A 50 5.13 -30.75 5.13
N ILE A 51 4.95 -31.21 6.36
CA ILE A 51 3.79 -32.03 6.72
C ILE A 51 3.06 -31.29 7.84
N PRO A 52 2.12 -30.38 7.50
CA PRO A 52 1.41 -29.58 8.48
C PRO A 52 0.57 -30.45 9.41
N ILE A 53 0.06 -31.57 8.88
CA ILE A 53 -0.77 -32.51 9.62
C ILE A 53 -0.31 -33.96 9.40
N PHE A 54 0.00 -34.62 10.50
CA PHE A 54 0.39 -36.02 10.57
C PHE A 54 -0.39 -36.69 11.70
N TYR A 55 -1.15 -37.72 11.36
CA TYR A 55 -1.83 -38.57 12.31
C TYR A 55 -1.06 -39.88 12.51
N ASP A 56 -0.74 -40.17 13.76
CA ASP A 56 0.02 -41.35 14.22
C ASP A 56 -0.69 -41.98 15.41
N VAL A 57 -1.36 -43.12 15.24
CA VAL A 57 -1.94 -43.95 16.32
C VAL A 57 -2.65 -43.11 17.41
N GLY A 58 -3.60 -42.27 16.99
CA GLY A 58 -4.42 -41.46 17.89
C GLY A 58 -3.85 -40.09 18.26
N GLN A 59 -2.64 -39.74 17.79
CA GLN A 59 -2.01 -38.44 18.04
C GLN A 59 -1.81 -37.64 16.74
N TYR A 60 -1.95 -36.32 16.84
CA TYR A 60 -1.63 -35.40 15.76
C TYR A 60 -0.30 -34.71 16.03
N ARG A 61 0.54 -34.61 15.01
CA ARG A 61 1.79 -33.85 15.03
C ARG A 61 1.99 -33.14 13.69
N SER A 62 2.94 -32.22 13.63
CA SER A 62 3.45 -31.64 12.40
C SER A 62 4.91 -32.05 12.20
N ILE A 63 5.38 -32.04 10.96
CA ILE A 63 6.80 -32.21 10.64
C ILE A 63 7.23 -30.96 9.88
N GLU A 64 8.28 -30.32 10.40
CA GLU A 64 8.89 -29.15 9.80
C GLU A 64 9.38 -29.42 8.38
N ARG A 65 9.57 -28.33 7.64
CA ARG A 65 10.00 -28.29 6.25
C ARG A 65 11.27 -29.12 6.01
N ARG A 66 11.26 -29.91 4.94
CA ARG A 66 12.37 -30.73 4.46
C ARG A 66 12.59 -30.52 2.96
N GLU A 67 13.85 -30.37 2.57
CA GLU A 67 14.24 -30.28 1.16
C GLU A 67 14.36 -31.67 0.54
N CYS A 68 13.79 -31.85 -0.66
CA CYS A 68 13.84 -33.15 -1.33
C CYS A 68 15.24 -33.51 -1.82
N LYS A 69 16.08 -32.52 -2.13
CA LYS A 69 17.50 -32.72 -2.47
C LYS A 69 18.35 -33.15 -1.29
N ALA A 70 18.05 -32.64 -0.10
CA ALA A 70 18.80 -32.95 1.12
C ALA A 70 18.36 -34.29 1.72
N VAL A 71 17.07 -34.63 1.58
CA VAL A 71 16.47 -35.81 2.20
C VAL A 71 15.87 -36.73 1.14
N ARG A 72 16.51 -37.88 0.93
CA ARG A 72 15.90 -38.99 0.20
C ARG A 72 14.75 -39.54 1.06
N SER A 73 13.51 -39.20 0.76
CA SER A 73 12.32 -39.69 1.46
C SER A 73 11.33 -40.34 0.51
N LEU A 74 10.48 -41.25 1.02
CA LEU A 74 9.42 -41.85 0.21
C LEU A 74 8.46 -40.78 -0.35
N THR A 75 8.19 -39.72 0.41
CA THR A 75 7.41 -38.56 -0.05
C THR A 75 8.03 -37.90 -1.28
N CYS A 76 9.34 -37.67 -1.26
CA CYS A 76 10.04 -37.07 -2.40
C CYS A 76 10.05 -37.99 -3.62
N GLU A 77 10.07 -39.31 -3.42
CA GLU A 77 9.93 -40.25 -4.53
C GLU A 77 8.55 -40.11 -5.20
N VAL A 78 7.47 -39.99 -4.43
CA VAL A 78 6.12 -39.74 -4.97
C VAL A 78 6.07 -38.43 -5.75
N ILE A 79 6.69 -37.37 -5.21
CA ILE A 79 6.75 -36.05 -5.88
C ILE A 79 7.53 -36.15 -7.20
N ALA A 80 8.68 -36.82 -7.19
CA ALA A 80 9.54 -36.97 -8.37
C ALA A 80 8.89 -37.82 -9.46
N GLN A 81 8.27 -38.96 -9.09
CA GLN A 81 7.62 -39.86 -10.04
C GLN A 81 6.29 -39.32 -10.57
N ARG A 82 5.63 -38.43 -9.82
CA ARG A 82 4.27 -37.91 -10.12
C ARG A 82 3.23 -39.03 -10.24
N SER A 83 3.47 -40.16 -9.60
CA SER A 83 2.59 -41.33 -9.59
C SER A 83 2.48 -41.93 -8.19
N ALA A 84 1.48 -42.77 -7.97
CA ALA A 84 1.33 -43.48 -6.72
C ALA A 84 2.55 -44.40 -6.47
N LEU A 85 3.01 -44.43 -5.23
CA LEU A 85 4.05 -45.33 -4.74
C LEU A 85 3.43 -46.27 -3.70
N TYR A 86 3.37 -47.55 -4.03
CA TYR A 86 2.96 -48.62 -3.12
C TYR A 86 4.15 -49.49 -2.78
N ILE A 87 4.43 -49.63 -1.48
CA ILE A 87 5.48 -50.50 -0.95
C ILE A 87 4.82 -51.46 0.04
N PRO A 88 4.72 -52.76 -0.29
CA PRO A 88 4.04 -53.75 0.55
C PRO A 88 4.84 -54.09 1.82
N ASP A 89 6.18 -53.98 1.79
CA ASP A 89 7.02 -54.07 2.98
C ASP A 89 8.21 -53.09 2.90
N THR A 90 8.23 -52.06 3.74
CA THR A 90 9.33 -51.09 3.83
C THR A 90 10.59 -51.67 4.48
N HIS A 91 10.55 -52.89 5.01
CA HIS A 91 11.76 -53.57 5.45
C HIS A 91 12.48 -54.26 4.28
N ASP A 92 11.81 -54.39 3.14
CA ASP A 92 12.34 -54.97 1.91
C ASP A 92 12.39 -53.93 0.77
N LEU A 93 13.08 -52.81 1.02
CA LEU A 93 13.12 -51.65 0.11
C LEU A 93 14.12 -51.78 -1.05
N GLY A 94 14.99 -52.79 -1.05
CA GLY A 94 16.03 -52.95 -2.08
C GLY A 94 16.83 -51.66 -2.35
N ALA A 95 16.73 -51.13 -3.58
CA ALA A 95 17.40 -49.89 -4.01
C ALA A 95 16.91 -48.62 -3.28
N MET A 96 15.73 -48.67 -2.65
CA MET A 96 15.18 -47.56 -1.87
C MET A 96 15.56 -47.59 -0.39
N SER A 97 16.42 -48.52 0.04
CA SER A 97 16.88 -48.68 1.43
C SER A 97 17.54 -47.42 2.04
N SER A 98 18.04 -46.49 1.22
CA SER A 98 18.59 -45.21 1.68
C SER A 98 17.54 -44.13 1.95
N HIS A 99 16.26 -44.37 1.63
CA HIS A 99 15.20 -43.40 1.87
C HIS A 99 14.81 -43.41 3.35
N ILE A 100 14.63 -42.22 3.94
CA ILE A 100 14.11 -42.10 5.29
C ILE A 100 12.70 -42.69 5.32
N ALA A 101 12.57 -43.84 5.97
CA ALA A 101 11.29 -44.45 6.27
C ALA A 101 10.51 -43.55 7.23
N VAL A 102 9.21 -43.44 7.01
CA VAL A 102 8.31 -42.78 7.96
C VAL A 102 8.08 -43.72 9.14
N TYR A 103 8.25 -43.20 10.35
CA TYR A 103 8.03 -43.95 11.59
C TYR A 103 6.60 -43.76 12.08
N VAL A 104 5.96 -44.88 12.44
CA VAL A 104 4.61 -45.00 13.01
C VAL A 104 4.75 -45.49 14.44
N ALA A 105 4.28 -44.71 15.43
CA ALA A 105 4.35 -45.07 16.85
C ALA A 105 5.74 -45.55 17.33
N GLN A 106 6.81 -44.88 16.86
CA GLN A 106 8.22 -45.24 17.12
C GLN A 106 8.71 -46.56 16.51
N ALA A 107 7.88 -47.22 15.69
CA ALA A 107 8.26 -48.35 14.86
C ALA A 107 8.33 -47.95 13.38
N PRO A 108 9.21 -48.55 12.57
CA PRO A 108 9.12 -48.39 11.12
C PRO A 108 7.77 -48.93 10.63
N THR A 109 7.04 -48.15 9.81
CA THR A 109 5.84 -48.64 9.12
C THR A 109 6.16 -49.92 8.34
N ARG A 110 5.19 -50.80 8.06
CA ARG A 110 5.42 -51.98 7.20
C ARG A 110 4.91 -51.73 5.80
N THR A 111 3.69 -51.26 5.63
CA THR A 111 3.16 -50.87 4.31
C THR A 111 3.19 -49.35 4.16
N TYR A 112 3.65 -48.87 3.01
CA TYR A 112 3.56 -47.47 2.61
C TYR A 112 2.73 -47.34 1.35
N LEU A 113 1.75 -46.44 1.38
CA LEU A 113 1.07 -45.96 0.20
C LEU A 113 1.08 -44.44 0.18
N GLY A 114 1.70 -43.86 -0.84
CA GLY A 114 1.70 -42.43 -1.09
C GLY A 114 1.14 -42.13 -2.47
N VAL A 115 0.25 -41.14 -2.57
CA VAL A 115 -0.30 -40.68 -3.85
C VAL A 115 -0.06 -39.17 -4.00
N PRO A 116 0.31 -38.71 -5.20
CA PRO A 116 0.56 -37.29 -5.41
C PRO A 116 -0.77 -36.53 -5.41
N MET A 117 -0.77 -35.36 -4.78
CA MET A 117 -1.82 -34.36 -4.92
C MET A 117 -1.44 -33.47 -6.10
N ILE A 118 -2.11 -33.67 -7.24
CA ILE A 118 -1.80 -32.98 -8.49
C ILE A 118 -2.89 -31.97 -8.78
N PHE A 119 -2.49 -30.72 -8.98
CA PHE A 119 -3.37 -29.66 -9.45
C PHE A 119 -2.84 -29.14 -10.79
N ARG A 120 -3.65 -29.27 -11.85
CA ARG A 120 -3.22 -29.09 -13.25
C ARG A 120 -2.06 -30.03 -13.58
N GLU A 121 -0.87 -29.50 -13.83
CA GLU A 121 0.33 -30.28 -14.19
C GLU A 121 1.41 -30.27 -13.09
N ARG A 122 1.10 -29.69 -11.93
CA ARG A 122 2.03 -29.54 -10.80
C ARG A 122 1.64 -30.46 -9.65
N VAL A 123 2.62 -31.11 -9.05
CA VAL A 123 2.45 -31.77 -7.75
C VAL A 123 2.45 -30.68 -6.70
N ILE A 124 1.39 -30.57 -5.91
CA ILE A 124 1.28 -29.59 -4.82
C ILE A 124 1.45 -30.22 -3.44
N GLY A 125 1.57 -31.55 -3.39
CA GLY A 125 1.67 -32.30 -2.16
C GLY A 125 1.58 -33.81 -2.34
N VAL A 126 1.53 -34.53 -1.23
CA VAL A 126 1.38 -35.99 -1.18
C VAL A 126 0.40 -36.33 -0.07
N LEU A 127 -0.59 -37.17 -0.39
CA LEU A 127 -1.44 -37.82 0.60
C LEU A 127 -0.89 -39.23 0.82
N SER A 128 -0.59 -39.59 2.07
CA SER A 128 -0.03 -40.92 2.36
C SER A 128 -0.75 -41.60 3.52
N ILE A 129 -1.07 -42.88 3.32
CA ILE A 129 -1.56 -43.79 4.34
C ILE A 129 -0.53 -44.90 4.59
N GLN A 130 -0.49 -45.39 5.83
CA GLN A 130 0.49 -46.36 6.28
C GLN A 130 -0.11 -47.36 7.27
N SER A 131 0.45 -48.56 7.26
CA SER A 131 0.07 -49.63 8.18
C SER A 131 1.26 -50.38 8.75
N LEU A 132 1.09 -50.87 9.98
CA LEU A 132 2.01 -51.79 10.64
C LEU A 132 1.93 -53.22 10.10
N GLN A 133 0.97 -53.53 9.21
CA GLN A 133 0.87 -54.82 8.54
C GLN A 133 1.60 -54.82 7.19
N VAL A 134 2.08 -55.99 6.77
CA VAL A 134 2.67 -56.20 5.44
C VAL A 134 1.56 -56.36 4.40
N ASP A 135 1.73 -55.74 3.24
CA ASP A 135 0.82 -55.78 2.10
C ASP A 135 -0.64 -55.44 2.48
N ALA A 136 -0.79 -54.36 3.25
CA ALA A 136 -2.05 -54.03 3.94
C ALA A 136 -3.15 -53.46 3.02
N TYR A 137 -2.83 -53.06 1.79
CA TYR A 137 -3.74 -52.31 0.93
C TYR A 137 -3.97 -53.00 -0.41
N ASP A 138 -5.24 -53.22 -0.73
CA ASP A 138 -5.64 -53.74 -2.03
C ASP A 138 -5.76 -52.63 -3.11
N PRO A 139 -5.93 -52.97 -4.40
CA PRO A 139 -6.07 -51.99 -5.47
C PRO A 139 -7.26 -51.03 -5.33
N SER A 140 -8.32 -51.41 -4.60
CA SER A 140 -9.48 -50.55 -4.38
C SER A 140 -9.16 -49.40 -3.43
N VAL A 141 -8.34 -49.66 -2.40
CA VAL A 141 -7.83 -48.63 -1.48
C VAL A 141 -6.95 -47.63 -2.23
N LEU A 142 -6.08 -48.12 -3.12
CA LEU A 142 -5.26 -47.27 -3.98
C LEU A 142 -6.11 -46.33 -4.84
N GLN A 143 -7.12 -46.87 -5.54
CA GLN A 143 -7.98 -46.07 -6.40
C GLN A 143 -8.79 -45.03 -5.61
N LEU A 144 -9.28 -45.40 -4.43
CA LEU A 144 -9.97 -44.48 -3.53
C LEU A 144 -9.04 -43.36 -3.06
N LEU A 145 -7.83 -43.70 -2.61
CA LEU A 145 -6.87 -42.70 -2.13
C LEU A 145 -6.43 -41.74 -3.25
N GLN A 146 -6.22 -42.23 -4.47
CA GLN A 146 -5.94 -41.39 -5.63
C GLN A 146 -7.09 -40.40 -5.91
N THR A 147 -8.33 -40.87 -5.80
CA THR A 147 -9.52 -40.02 -5.99
C THR A 147 -9.58 -38.93 -4.92
N VAL A 148 -9.33 -39.30 -3.66
CA VAL A 148 -9.30 -38.34 -2.54
C VAL A 148 -8.15 -37.35 -2.72
N ALA A 149 -6.96 -37.79 -3.11
CA ALA A 149 -5.82 -36.91 -3.35
C ALA A 149 -6.07 -35.90 -4.47
N MET A 150 -6.78 -36.30 -5.52
CA MET A 150 -7.19 -35.40 -6.60
C MET A 150 -8.13 -34.31 -6.10
N GLN A 151 -9.14 -34.67 -5.29
CA GLN A 151 -10.07 -33.69 -4.71
C GLN A 151 -9.39 -32.80 -3.66
N ALA A 152 -8.53 -33.38 -2.84
CA ALA A 152 -7.71 -32.68 -1.85
C ALA A 152 -6.81 -31.64 -2.54
N ALA A 153 -6.22 -31.99 -3.68
CA ALA A 153 -5.37 -31.07 -4.43
C ALA A 153 -6.14 -29.81 -4.86
N VAL A 154 -7.36 -30.00 -5.37
CA VAL A 154 -8.25 -28.88 -5.75
C VAL A 154 -8.64 -28.05 -4.53
N ALA A 155 -9.01 -28.69 -3.42
CA ALA A 155 -9.44 -27.99 -2.21
C ALA A 155 -8.32 -27.14 -1.60
N VAL A 156 -7.10 -27.69 -1.50
CA VAL A 156 -5.94 -26.99 -0.96
C VAL A 156 -5.56 -25.79 -1.84
N GLU A 157 -5.55 -25.95 -3.16
CA GLU A 157 -5.23 -24.83 -4.05
C GLU A 157 -6.30 -23.74 -4.00
N ASN A 158 -7.59 -24.11 -3.92
CA ASN A 158 -8.67 -23.14 -3.76
C ASN A 158 -8.54 -22.34 -2.45
N ALA A 159 -8.21 -23.00 -1.35
CA ALA A 159 -7.98 -22.34 -0.06
C ALA A 159 -6.80 -21.35 -0.14
N ARG A 160 -5.67 -21.77 -0.73
CA ARG A 160 -4.50 -20.90 -0.96
C ARG A 160 -4.85 -19.67 -1.80
N LEU A 161 -5.60 -19.87 -2.89
CA LEU A 161 -6.03 -18.77 -3.77
C LEU A 161 -6.98 -17.81 -3.06
N TYR A 162 -7.91 -18.34 -2.25
CA TYR A 162 -8.83 -17.52 -1.48
C TYR A 162 -8.09 -16.67 -0.44
N GLU A 163 -7.18 -17.26 0.33
CA GLU A 163 -6.37 -16.53 1.32
C GLU A 163 -5.52 -15.44 0.68
N ALA A 164 -4.91 -15.70 -0.48
CA ALA A 164 -4.15 -14.73 -1.24
C ALA A 164 -5.03 -13.54 -1.69
N ALA A 165 -6.21 -13.84 -2.24
CA ALA A 165 -7.16 -12.82 -2.66
C ALA A 165 -7.67 -11.97 -1.47
N GLN A 166 -7.95 -12.59 -0.32
CA GLN A 166 -8.36 -11.87 0.89
C GLN A 166 -7.27 -10.93 1.40
N ARG A 167 -6.01 -11.37 1.37
CA ARG A 167 -4.87 -10.55 1.75
C ARG A 167 -4.72 -9.34 0.82
N GLU A 168 -4.79 -9.55 -0.48
CA GLU A 168 -4.71 -8.46 -1.47
C GLU A 168 -5.85 -7.45 -1.30
N ILE A 169 -7.08 -7.93 -1.05
CA ILE A 169 -8.24 -7.06 -0.78
C ILE A 169 -8.02 -6.24 0.50
N ALA A 170 -7.49 -6.85 1.56
CA ALA A 170 -7.22 -6.15 2.81
C ALA A 170 -6.15 -5.06 2.64
N GLU A 171 -5.04 -5.37 1.97
CA GLU A 171 -3.96 -4.43 1.66
C GLU A 171 -4.46 -3.27 0.79
N ARG A 172 -5.24 -3.57 -0.26
CA ARG A 172 -5.81 -2.55 -1.13
C ARG A 172 -6.74 -1.60 -0.40
N LYS A 173 -7.61 -2.12 0.48
CA LYS A 173 -8.51 -1.30 1.30
C LYS A 173 -7.74 -0.37 2.23
N GLN A 174 -6.63 -0.84 2.79
CA GLN A 174 -5.77 -0.02 3.65
C GLN A 174 -5.18 1.17 2.88
N VAL A 175 -4.62 0.92 1.69
CA VAL A 175 -4.07 1.98 0.82
C VAL A 175 -5.14 2.98 0.37
N GLU A 176 -6.32 2.48 -0.01
CA GLU A 176 -7.44 3.33 -0.41
C GLU A 176 -7.91 4.24 0.73
N GLU A 177 -7.98 3.71 1.96
CA GLU A 177 -8.35 4.50 3.13
C GLU A 177 -7.28 5.54 3.48
N GLU A 178 -6.00 5.18 3.42
CA GLU A 178 -4.91 6.14 3.64
C GLU A 178 -4.94 7.28 2.62
N LEU A 179 -5.15 6.95 1.34
CA LEU A 179 -5.30 7.94 0.28
C LEU A 179 -6.53 8.83 0.51
N ARG A 180 -7.67 8.25 0.91
CA ARG A 180 -8.89 9.00 1.24
C ARG A 180 -8.67 9.96 2.41
N VAL A 181 -7.99 9.51 3.45
CA VAL A 181 -7.64 10.33 4.61
C VAL A 181 -6.71 11.47 4.21
N MET A 182 -5.68 11.20 3.41
CA MET A 182 -4.76 12.22 2.90
C MET A 182 -5.49 13.25 2.01
N ALA A 183 -6.31 12.81 1.07
CA ALA A 183 -7.09 13.68 0.19
C ALA A 183 -8.06 14.57 0.98
N THR A 184 -8.72 14.01 2.00
CA THR A 184 -9.63 14.78 2.88
C THR A 184 -8.86 15.83 3.68
N LYS A 185 -7.72 15.46 4.27
CA LYS A 185 -6.85 16.41 5.01
C LYS A 185 -6.30 17.49 4.09
N TYR A 186 -5.85 17.13 2.89
CA TYR A 186 -5.38 18.06 1.87
C TYR A 186 -6.48 19.07 1.53
N ALA A 187 -7.68 18.60 1.14
CA ALA A 187 -8.79 19.47 0.78
C ALA A 187 -9.20 20.41 1.94
N ALA A 188 -9.18 19.92 3.19
CA ALA A 188 -9.46 20.73 4.36
C ALA A 188 -8.39 21.82 4.56
N LEU A 189 -7.10 21.47 4.57
CA LEU A 189 -6.01 22.44 4.74
C LEU A 189 -5.97 23.45 3.58
N PHE A 190 -6.07 22.95 2.35
CA PHE A 190 -6.01 23.74 1.14
C PHE A 190 -7.13 24.79 1.08
N ASN A 191 -8.37 24.43 1.45
CA ASN A 191 -9.51 25.33 1.37
C ASN A 191 -9.82 26.15 2.64
N THR A 192 -9.15 25.88 3.77
CA THR A 192 -9.36 26.64 5.02
C THR A 192 -8.18 27.52 5.40
N ALA A 193 -7.04 27.37 4.72
CA ALA A 193 -5.89 28.23 4.96
C ALA A 193 -6.22 29.69 4.60
N PRO A 194 -5.94 30.68 5.46
CA PRO A 194 -6.19 32.11 5.21
C PRO A 194 -5.14 32.72 4.26
N VAL A 195 -4.71 31.93 3.28
CA VAL A 195 -3.74 32.30 2.25
C VAL A 195 -4.25 31.77 0.91
N GLY A 196 -4.13 32.58 -0.14
CA GLY A 196 -4.38 32.11 -1.48
C GLY A 196 -3.28 31.12 -1.89
N ILE A 197 -3.68 29.98 -2.43
CA ILE A 197 -2.75 28.95 -2.90
C ILE A 197 -3.11 28.62 -4.34
N SER A 198 -2.11 28.64 -5.23
CA SER A 198 -2.21 28.14 -6.59
C SER A 198 -1.04 27.21 -6.90
N ILE A 199 -1.30 26.14 -7.63
CA ILE A 199 -0.29 25.16 -8.07
C ILE A 199 -0.27 25.16 -9.58
N THR A 200 0.92 25.11 -10.17
CA THR A 200 1.08 25.07 -11.63
C THR A 200 1.65 23.76 -12.14
N ASP A 201 1.46 23.50 -13.42
CA ASP A 201 2.23 22.49 -14.16
C ASP A 201 3.60 23.04 -14.61
N ASN A 202 4.37 22.20 -15.31
CA ASN A 202 5.68 22.54 -15.88
C ASN A 202 5.65 23.61 -16.98
N ALA A 203 4.47 23.90 -17.55
CA ALA A 203 4.29 24.98 -18.51
C ALA A 203 3.81 26.28 -17.84
N GLY A 204 3.69 26.28 -16.51
CA GLY A 204 3.23 27.42 -15.72
C GLY A 204 1.72 27.62 -15.73
N ARG A 205 0.93 26.70 -16.31
CA ARG A 205 -0.53 26.77 -16.24
C ARG A 205 -0.98 26.43 -14.83
N ILE A 206 -1.94 27.19 -14.31
CA ILE A 206 -2.52 26.91 -12.99
C ILE A 206 -3.39 25.66 -13.10
N VAL A 207 -3.06 24.63 -12.33
CA VAL A 207 -3.78 23.34 -12.31
C VAL A 207 -4.64 23.16 -11.07
N GLU A 208 -4.30 23.85 -9.98
CA GLU A 208 -5.12 23.89 -8.76
C GLU A 208 -5.07 25.30 -8.17
N SER A 209 -6.19 25.73 -7.57
CA SER A 209 -6.24 26.97 -6.80
C SER A 209 -7.28 26.86 -5.69
N ASN A 210 -7.05 27.44 -4.52
CA ASN A 210 -7.96 27.34 -3.38
C ASN A 210 -9.03 28.45 -3.37
N ARG A 211 -9.95 28.40 -2.40
CA ARG A 211 -11.01 29.42 -2.29
C ARG A 211 -10.49 30.81 -1.94
N GLU A 212 -9.49 30.92 -1.07
CA GLU A 212 -8.93 32.22 -0.68
C GLU A 212 -8.22 32.91 -1.85
N ALA A 213 -7.67 32.14 -2.79
CA ALA A 213 -7.11 32.66 -4.02
C ALA A 213 -8.13 33.46 -4.84
N GLU A 214 -9.35 32.94 -5.00
CA GLU A 214 -10.44 33.65 -5.69
C GLU A 214 -10.79 34.97 -4.99
N HIS A 215 -10.83 34.99 -3.66
CA HIS A 215 -11.11 36.20 -2.90
C HIS A 215 -10.00 37.25 -3.04
N MET A 216 -8.74 36.85 -2.95
CA MET A 216 -7.59 37.78 -3.04
C MET A 216 -7.34 38.28 -4.46
N LEU A 217 -7.55 37.43 -5.48
CA LEU A 217 -7.30 37.76 -6.88
C LEU A 217 -8.50 38.39 -7.59
N GLY A 218 -9.70 38.33 -6.99
CA GLY A 218 -10.91 38.93 -7.56
C GLY A 218 -11.43 38.23 -8.82
N ILE A 219 -10.95 37.01 -9.12
CA ILE A 219 -11.33 36.21 -10.28
C ILE A 219 -11.64 34.77 -9.86
N THR A 220 -12.57 34.12 -10.57
CA THR A 220 -13.04 32.77 -10.20
C THR A 220 -11.94 31.73 -10.34
N GLN A 221 -12.07 30.61 -9.61
CA GLN A 221 -11.16 29.48 -9.78
C GLN A 221 -11.09 28.99 -11.25
N GLU A 222 -12.23 28.93 -11.96
CA GLU A 222 -12.28 28.53 -13.36
C GLU A 222 -11.43 29.44 -14.26
N GLU A 223 -11.53 30.76 -14.05
CA GLU A 223 -10.73 31.73 -14.79
C GLU A 223 -9.24 31.63 -14.45
N GLN A 224 -8.90 31.32 -13.19
CA GLN A 224 -7.51 31.07 -12.80
C GLN A 224 -6.92 29.85 -13.52
N LEU A 225 -7.68 28.76 -13.65
CA LEU A 225 -7.22 27.52 -14.30
C LEU A 225 -6.96 27.69 -15.80
N GLU A 226 -7.50 28.73 -16.43
CA GLU A 226 -7.22 29.08 -17.83
C GLU A 226 -5.96 29.95 -17.99
N ARG A 227 -5.38 30.44 -16.89
CA ARG A 227 -4.23 31.34 -16.89
C ARG A 227 -2.92 30.61 -16.60
N THR A 228 -1.83 31.30 -16.95
CA THR A 228 -0.47 30.94 -16.54
C THR A 228 0.02 31.87 -15.44
N TYR A 229 0.99 31.44 -14.63
CA TYR A 229 1.51 32.27 -13.52
C TYR A 229 2.17 33.58 -13.98
N ASP A 230 2.53 33.69 -15.27
CA ASP A 230 3.19 34.82 -15.93
C ASP A 230 2.38 35.37 -17.12
N GLY A 231 1.10 35.01 -17.18
CA GLY A 231 0.19 35.45 -18.23
C GLY A 231 0.06 36.98 -18.31
N PRO A 232 -0.14 37.55 -19.52
CA PRO A 232 -0.30 38.99 -19.73
C PRO A 232 -1.55 39.58 -19.06
N GLU A 233 -2.49 38.74 -18.64
CA GLU A 233 -3.69 39.11 -17.90
C GLU A 233 -3.38 39.63 -16.49
N TRP A 234 -2.20 39.29 -15.94
CA TRP A 234 -1.75 39.77 -14.63
C TRP A 234 -1.16 41.17 -14.73
N GLN A 235 -1.91 42.16 -14.28
CA GLN A 235 -1.42 43.52 -14.11
C GLN A 235 -0.79 43.68 -12.71
N ILE A 236 0.52 43.46 -12.64
CA ILE A 236 1.27 43.48 -11.38
C ILE A 236 2.11 44.75 -11.26
N VAL A 237 2.06 45.39 -10.10
CA VAL A 237 2.86 46.57 -9.75
C VAL A 237 3.77 46.29 -8.56
N ARG A 238 4.93 46.94 -8.54
CA ARG A 238 5.85 46.96 -7.40
C ARG A 238 5.29 47.84 -6.27
N PRO A 239 5.82 47.73 -5.04
CA PRO A 239 5.49 48.62 -3.93
C PRO A 239 5.64 50.12 -4.19
N ASP A 240 6.47 50.51 -5.17
CA ASP A 240 6.65 51.91 -5.59
C ASP A 240 5.65 52.39 -6.66
N GLY A 241 4.73 51.51 -7.09
CA GLY A 241 3.71 51.78 -8.10
C GLY A 241 4.15 51.55 -9.55
N THR A 242 5.41 51.16 -9.81
CA THR A 242 5.88 50.85 -11.17
C THR A 242 5.41 49.45 -11.63
N PRO A 243 5.19 49.21 -12.93
CA PRO A 243 4.88 47.87 -13.43
C PRO A 243 5.99 46.86 -13.09
N MET A 244 5.62 45.70 -12.54
CA MET A 244 6.54 44.61 -12.24
C MET A 244 6.63 43.68 -13.46
N PRO A 245 7.83 43.42 -14.03
CA PRO A 245 8.00 42.48 -15.13
C PRO A 245 7.89 41.03 -14.65
N ALA A 246 7.42 40.14 -15.52
CA ALA A 246 7.14 38.75 -15.17
C ALA A 246 8.36 37.99 -14.61
N ASN A 247 9.58 38.28 -15.08
CA ASN A 247 10.80 37.65 -14.56
C ASN A 247 11.10 37.99 -13.07
N GLU A 248 10.45 39.00 -12.50
CA GLU A 248 10.54 39.32 -11.08
C GLU A 248 9.51 38.57 -10.22
N TYR A 249 8.49 37.95 -10.84
CA TYR A 249 7.43 37.24 -10.11
C TYR A 249 8.03 36.07 -9.31
N ALA A 250 7.54 35.88 -8.09
CA ALA A 250 8.03 34.81 -7.21
C ALA A 250 7.91 33.43 -7.86
N SER A 251 6.80 33.16 -8.56
CA SER A 251 6.53 31.93 -9.31
C SER A 251 7.57 31.65 -10.40
N VAL A 252 7.82 32.64 -11.27
CA VAL A 252 8.80 32.56 -12.36
C VAL A 252 10.19 32.30 -11.82
N ARG A 253 10.59 33.05 -10.78
CA ARG A 253 11.90 32.89 -10.15
C ARG A 253 12.06 31.54 -9.48
N ALA A 254 11.04 31.07 -8.75
CA ALA A 254 11.09 29.77 -8.10
C ALA A 254 11.22 28.62 -9.10
N PHE A 255 10.52 28.72 -10.24
CA PHE A 255 10.60 27.75 -11.32
C PHE A 255 11.95 27.81 -12.07
N GLN A 256 12.43 28.98 -12.46
CA GLN A 256 13.69 29.11 -13.20
C GLN A 256 14.92 28.81 -12.35
N GLU A 257 14.92 29.30 -11.11
CA GLU A 257 16.05 29.14 -10.19
C GLU A 257 15.98 27.81 -9.41
N GLN A 258 14.90 27.05 -9.55
CA GLN A 258 14.66 25.75 -8.87
C GLN A 258 14.87 25.84 -7.34
N ARG A 259 14.38 26.92 -6.74
CA ARG A 259 14.51 27.17 -5.30
C ARG A 259 13.30 27.91 -4.75
N ARG A 260 13.18 27.87 -3.42
CA ARG A 260 12.18 28.67 -2.70
C ARG A 260 12.47 30.17 -2.85
N VAL A 261 11.42 30.95 -3.11
CA VAL A 261 11.40 32.41 -3.15
C VAL A 261 10.31 32.89 -2.20
N ASP A 262 10.65 33.76 -1.25
CA ASP A 262 9.74 34.20 -0.20
C ASP A 262 9.59 35.73 -0.16
N ASN A 263 8.46 36.18 0.36
CA ASN A 263 8.15 37.56 0.75
C ASN A 263 8.31 38.58 -0.40
N ILE A 264 7.87 38.23 -1.61
CA ILE A 264 7.80 39.18 -2.71
C ILE A 264 6.50 39.97 -2.59
N GLU A 265 6.58 41.24 -2.18
CA GLU A 265 5.43 42.14 -2.15
C GLU A 265 5.11 42.66 -3.55
N MET A 266 3.85 42.52 -3.96
CA MET A 266 3.35 43.06 -5.21
C MET A 266 1.87 43.43 -5.12
N GLY A 267 1.47 44.43 -5.91
CA GLY A 267 0.08 44.86 -6.04
C GLY A 267 -0.54 44.25 -7.29
N ILE A 268 -1.71 43.64 -7.16
CA ILE A 268 -2.52 43.17 -8.29
C ILE A 268 -3.56 44.23 -8.59
N VAL A 269 -3.56 44.72 -9.83
CA VAL A 269 -4.54 45.70 -10.32
C VAL A 269 -5.76 44.95 -10.86
N HIS A 270 -6.92 45.18 -10.24
CA HIS A 270 -8.20 44.62 -10.65
C HIS A 270 -8.80 45.36 -11.83
N SER A 271 -9.82 44.76 -12.47
CA SER A 271 -10.51 45.36 -13.62
C SER A 271 -11.25 46.67 -13.28
N ASP A 272 -11.61 46.88 -12.02
CA ASP A 272 -12.22 48.11 -11.51
C ASP A 272 -11.19 49.20 -11.13
N GLY A 273 -9.89 48.90 -11.25
CA GLY A 273 -8.77 49.79 -10.92
C GLY A 273 -8.35 49.77 -9.45
N SER A 274 -9.00 48.98 -8.59
CA SER A 274 -8.53 48.75 -7.22
C SER A 274 -7.25 47.91 -7.19
N ILE A 275 -6.46 48.02 -6.11
CA ILE A 275 -5.20 47.28 -5.94
C ILE A 275 -5.27 46.43 -4.68
N SER A 276 -5.13 45.12 -4.84
CA SER A 276 -4.88 44.20 -3.71
C SER A 276 -3.38 44.01 -3.56
N TRP A 277 -2.85 44.33 -2.39
CA TRP A 277 -1.45 44.09 -2.07
C TRP A 277 -1.29 42.69 -1.49
N ILE A 278 -0.39 41.91 -2.07
CA ILE A 278 -0.09 40.56 -1.62
C ILE A 278 1.39 40.35 -1.37
N SER A 279 1.71 39.52 -0.38
CA SER A 279 3.05 38.95 -0.17
C SER A 279 3.07 37.53 -0.72
N VAL A 280 3.95 37.26 -1.68
CA VAL A 280 3.96 36.00 -2.42
C VAL A 280 5.21 35.18 -2.10
N ASN A 281 4.96 33.91 -1.80
CA ASN A 281 5.96 32.86 -1.65
C ASN A 281 5.74 31.83 -2.76
N ALA A 282 6.82 31.27 -3.29
CA ALA A 282 6.75 30.22 -4.29
C ALA A 282 7.84 29.17 -4.04
N VAL A 283 7.48 27.91 -4.25
CA VAL A 283 8.38 26.76 -4.10
C VAL A 283 8.18 25.78 -5.26
N PRO A 284 9.25 25.27 -5.90
CA PRO A 284 9.12 24.21 -6.90
C PRO A 284 8.61 22.92 -6.25
N ILE A 285 7.71 22.22 -6.93
CA ILE A 285 7.21 20.92 -6.49
C ILE A 285 8.07 19.84 -7.16
N PRO A 286 8.78 18.99 -6.40
CA PRO A 286 9.64 17.96 -6.96
C PRO A 286 8.84 16.72 -7.41
N LEU A 287 7.84 16.92 -8.27
CA LEU A 287 6.99 15.86 -8.83
C LEU A 287 6.85 16.06 -10.35
N ASP A 288 6.85 14.96 -11.09
CA ASP A 288 6.66 15.01 -12.54
C ASP A 288 5.30 15.63 -12.90
N GLY A 289 5.33 16.54 -13.86
CA GLY A 289 4.15 17.28 -14.32
C GLY A 289 3.82 18.52 -13.48
N TYR A 290 4.46 18.74 -12.32
CA TYR A 290 4.21 19.90 -11.46
C TYR A 290 5.34 20.94 -11.52
N GLY A 291 4.95 22.21 -11.63
CA GLY A 291 5.85 23.35 -11.62
C GLY A 291 6.06 23.90 -10.21
N VAL A 292 5.30 24.92 -9.83
CA VAL A 292 5.46 25.62 -8.55
C VAL A 292 4.16 25.65 -7.74
N ALA A 293 4.29 25.54 -6.42
CA ALA A 293 3.26 25.96 -5.47
C ALA A 293 3.49 27.43 -5.13
N ILE A 294 2.47 28.24 -5.32
CA ILE A 294 2.45 29.69 -5.08
C ILE A 294 1.49 29.92 -3.92
N ALA A 295 1.96 30.57 -2.86
CA ALA A 295 1.15 30.98 -1.73
C ALA A 295 1.23 32.50 -1.59
N TYR A 296 0.08 33.15 -1.48
CA TYR A 296 0.00 34.60 -1.32
C TYR A 296 -0.90 34.99 -0.15
N THR A 297 -0.49 36.03 0.55
CA THR A 297 -1.19 36.57 1.72
C THR A 297 -1.55 38.02 1.45
N ASP A 298 -2.78 38.39 1.72
CA ASP A 298 -3.23 39.78 1.65
C ASP A 298 -2.52 40.65 2.70
N ILE A 299 -1.89 41.73 2.24
CA ILE A 299 -1.19 42.72 3.06
C ILE A 299 -1.78 44.13 2.83
N THR A 300 -2.95 44.25 2.20
CA THR A 300 -3.58 45.52 1.83
C THR A 300 -3.86 46.39 3.06
N GLU A 301 -4.46 45.84 4.11
CA GLU A 301 -4.69 46.57 5.37
C GLU A 301 -3.36 47.03 6.00
N ARG A 302 -2.34 46.18 5.95
CA ARG A 302 -1.00 46.52 6.45
C ARG A 302 -0.41 47.70 5.68
N LYS A 303 -0.47 47.68 4.34
CA LYS A 303 0.04 48.77 3.48
C LYS A 303 -0.72 50.08 3.74
N HIS A 304 -2.05 50.03 3.89
CA HIS A 304 -2.83 51.21 4.24
C HIS A 304 -2.47 51.78 5.62
N ALA A 305 -2.23 50.93 6.61
CA ALA A 305 -1.78 51.37 7.93
C ALA A 305 -0.39 52.02 7.89
N GLU A 306 0.55 51.44 7.13
CA GLU A 306 1.90 51.98 6.92
C GLU A 306 1.85 53.36 6.22
N ASP A 307 1.03 53.49 5.17
CA ASP A 307 0.88 54.76 4.45
C ASP A 307 0.20 55.84 5.30
N ALA A 308 -0.84 55.49 6.05
CA ALA A 308 -1.49 56.41 6.97
C ALA A 308 -0.53 56.90 8.06
N LEU A 309 0.29 56.00 8.61
CA LEU A 309 1.33 56.35 9.57
C LEU A 309 2.37 57.30 8.94
N ARG A 310 2.87 56.97 7.75
CA ARG A 310 3.84 57.79 7.01
C ARG A 310 3.31 59.19 6.73
N HIS A 311 2.06 59.31 6.28
CA HIS A 311 1.40 60.60 6.06
C HIS A 311 1.21 61.39 7.35
N SER A 312 0.86 60.71 8.44
CA SER A 312 0.73 61.31 9.77
C SER A 312 2.08 61.87 10.25
N GLU A 313 3.15 61.08 10.17
CA GLU A 313 4.52 61.49 10.52
C GLU A 313 5.02 62.67 9.69
N GLN A 314 4.79 62.66 8.37
CA GLN A 314 5.15 63.76 7.50
C GLN A 314 4.39 65.04 7.85
N ARG A 315 3.08 64.94 8.14
CA ARG A 315 2.28 66.07 8.58
C ARG A 315 2.80 66.62 9.92
N TYR A 316 3.13 65.78 10.89
CA TYR A 316 3.72 66.21 12.16
C TYR A 316 5.10 66.86 11.96
N ARG A 317 5.96 66.30 11.10
CA ARG A 317 7.28 66.87 10.80
C ARG A 317 7.18 68.24 10.14
N MET A 318 6.29 68.41 9.15
CA MET A 318 6.06 69.73 8.53
C MET A 318 5.52 70.76 9.51
N LEU A 319 4.67 70.35 10.46
CA LEU A 319 4.19 71.25 11.51
C LEU A 319 5.33 71.64 12.45
N ALA A 320 6.16 70.69 12.89
CA ALA A 320 7.29 70.96 13.76
C ALA A 320 8.34 71.88 13.10
N ASP A 321 8.68 71.65 11.83
CA ASP A 321 9.71 72.41 11.11
C ASP A 321 9.29 73.85 10.77
N ASN A 322 7.97 74.13 10.68
CA ASN A 322 7.45 75.49 10.41
C ASN A 322 7.14 76.29 11.68
N VAL A 323 7.18 75.67 12.86
CA VAL A 323 6.99 76.39 14.11
C VAL A 323 8.28 77.12 14.48
N HIS A 324 8.22 78.45 14.57
CA HIS A 324 9.35 79.31 14.97
C HIS A 324 9.52 79.40 16.51
N ASP A 325 8.67 78.69 17.27
CA ASP A 325 8.70 78.61 18.73
C ASP A 325 9.30 77.28 19.20
N ALA A 326 9.85 77.23 20.42
CA ALA A 326 10.37 75.99 21.00
C ALA A 326 9.23 74.99 21.28
N VAL A 327 9.24 73.86 20.56
CA VAL A 327 8.36 72.73 20.81
C VAL A 327 9.09 71.73 21.71
N TRP A 328 8.67 71.61 22.96
CA TRP A 328 9.10 70.56 23.90
C TRP A 328 7.97 69.57 24.12
N ALA A 329 8.25 68.29 23.91
CA ALA A 329 7.37 67.18 24.26
C ALA A 329 7.80 66.61 25.62
N ARG A 330 6.84 66.30 26.48
CA ARG A 330 7.09 65.61 27.74
C ARG A 330 6.53 64.19 27.67
N ASP A 331 7.17 63.27 28.37
CA ASP A 331 6.59 61.94 28.62
C ASP A 331 5.35 62.03 29.53
N LEU A 332 4.62 60.91 29.66
CA LEU A 332 3.44 60.81 30.52
C LEU A 332 3.75 61.01 32.03
N GLU A 333 5.03 61.01 32.40
CA GLU A 333 5.52 61.22 33.77
C GLU A 333 5.96 62.67 34.03
N GLY A 334 5.89 63.54 33.02
CA GLY A 334 6.12 64.98 33.13
C GLY A 334 7.57 65.41 33.01
N ASN A 335 8.47 64.53 32.57
CA ASN A 335 9.87 64.86 32.31
C ASN A 335 10.04 65.44 30.91
N LEU A 336 10.94 66.43 30.78
CA LEU A 336 11.33 67.08 29.53
C LEU A 336 12.21 66.18 28.66
#